data_AF-A0A932A3G5-F1
#
_entry.id   AF-A0A932A3G5-F1
#
_cell.length_a   1.000
_cell.length_b   1.000
_cell.length_c   1.000
_cell.angle_alpha   90.00
_cell.angle_beta   90.00
_cell.angle_gamma   90.00
#
_symmetry.space_group_name_H-M   'P 1'
#
loop_
_entity.id
_entity.type
_entity.pdbx_description
1 polymer ?
#
loop_
_entity_poly.entity_id
_entity_poly.type
_entity_poly.pdbx_seq_one_letter_code
_entity_poly.pdbx_strand_id
1 'polypeptide(L)'
;MSVYSLKERKLMDSVNTLFREAVKAIVSALEAKDPYTYGHSLRVSEYALLMGEAIKLSKEDLLTLELGALLHDIGKIGTPDHILLKPGHLTEEEFEIMKKHPVQSAEILSHIELLKDVVPIVKYHQERMDGLGYPDGLKGEQIPLLCRIVY
;
A
#
# COMPACT_ATOMS: atom_id res chain seq x y z
N MET A 1 -4.87 33.76 -7.64
CA MET A 1 -6.30 33.91 -7.30
C MET A 1 -6.97 32.58 -7.59
N SER A 2 -7.61 31.96 -6.59
CA SER A 2 -8.28 30.66 -6.76
C SER A 2 -9.55 30.85 -7.59
N VAL A 3 -9.65 30.13 -8.71
CA VAL A 3 -10.74 30.21 -9.70
C VAL A 3 -12.03 29.52 -9.20
N TYR A 4 -11.99 28.90 -8.01
CA TYR A 4 -13.12 28.15 -7.45
C TYR A 4 -13.95 28.98 -6.47
N SER A 5 -15.26 28.87 -6.59
CA SER A 5 -16.24 29.31 -5.61
C SER A 5 -16.06 28.58 -4.27
N LEU A 6 -16.60 29.17 -3.20
CA LEU A 6 -16.56 28.56 -1.86
C LEU A 6 -17.30 27.20 -1.83
N LYS A 7 -18.32 27.04 -2.67
CA LYS A 7 -19.10 25.81 -2.82
C LYS A 7 -18.28 24.71 -3.50
N GLU A 8 -17.53 25.05 -4.54
CA GLU A 8 -16.64 24.11 -5.25
C GLU A 8 -15.49 23.63 -4.36
N ARG A 9 -14.90 24.51 -3.55
CA ARG A 9 -13.89 24.11 -2.56
C ARG A 9 -14.43 23.10 -1.55
N LYS A 10 -15.57 23.40 -0.92
CA LYS A 10 -16.22 22.48 0.03
C LYS A 10 -16.55 21.13 -0.60
N LEU A 11 -17.04 21.13 -1.84
CA LEU A 11 -17.32 19.89 -2.56
C LEU A 11 -16.04 19.07 -2.78
N MET A 12 -14.94 19.71 -3.20
CA MET A 12 -13.67 19.04 -3.40
C MET A 12 -13.13 18.44 -2.09
N ASP A 13 -13.20 19.19 -0.99
CA ASP A 13 -12.78 18.70 0.33
C ASP A 13 -13.63 17.49 0.78
N SER A 14 -14.94 17.52 0.54
CA SER A 14 -15.82 16.38 0.84
C SER A 14 -15.51 15.16 -0.02
N VAL A 15 -15.21 15.33 -1.31
CA VAL A 15 -14.80 14.23 -2.20
C VAL A 15 -13.48 13.61 -1.74
N ASN A 16 -12.49 14.44 -1.40
CA ASN A 16 -11.21 13.97 -0.87
C ASN A 16 -11.36 13.23 0.45
N THR A 17 -12.24 13.72 1.33
CA THR A 17 -12.54 13.06 2.61
C THR A 17 -13.19 11.70 2.37
N LEU A 18 -14.23 11.64 1.54
CA LEU A 18 -14.92 10.40 1.21
C LEU A 18 -13.97 9.36 0.58
N PHE A 19 -13.07 9.81 -0.31
CA PHE A 19 -12.06 8.93 -0.91
C PHE A 19 -11.15 8.32 0.16
N ARG A 20 -10.62 9.13 1.08
CA ARG A 20 -9.78 8.67 2.19
C ARG A 20 -10.51 7.70 3.11
N GLU A 21 -11.76 7.99 3.44
CA GLU A 21 -12.61 7.09 4.25
C GLU A 21 -12.91 5.78 3.53
N ALA A 22 -13.16 5.81 2.23
CA ALA A 22 -13.37 4.61 1.43
C ALA A 22 -12.11 3.73 1.37
N VAL A 23 -10.93 4.32 1.19
CA VAL A 23 -9.65 3.59 1.25
C VAL A 23 -9.49 2.92 2.61
N LYS A 24 -9.71 3.66 3.71
CA LYS A 24 -9.64 3.09 5.07
C LYS A 24 -10.64 1.95 5.28
N ALA A 25 -11.87 2.07 4.77
CA ALA A 25 -12.88 1.03 4.87
C ALA A 25 -12.46 -0.26 4.11
N ILE A 26 -11.85 -0.11 2.93
CA ILE A 26 -11.30 -1.24 2.16
C ILE A 26 -10.18 -1.95 2.94
N VAL A 27 -9.26 -1.17 3.51
CA VAL A 27 -8.17 -1.69 4.35
C VAL A 27 -8.73 -2.42 5.56
N SER A 28 -9.69 -1.83 6.27
CA SER A 28 -10.34 -2.48 7.41
C SER A 28 -11.09 -3.77 7.03
N ALA A 29 -11.68 -3.83 5.83
CA ALA A 29 -12.32 -5.05 5.34
C ALA A 29 -11.31 -6.17 5.05
N LEU A 30 -10.13 -5.83 4.52
CA LEU A 30 -9.03 -6.78 4.35
C LEU A 30 -8.49 -7.27 5.70
N GLU A 31 -8.24 -6.35 6.64
CA GLU A 31 -7.73 -6.70 7.98
C GLU A 31 -8.78 -7.48 8.80
N ALA A 32 -10.08 -7.35 8.50
CA ALA A 32 -11.10 -8.22 9.08
C ALA A 32 -11.00 -9.68 8.61
N LYS A 33 -10.46 -9.90 7.40
CA LYS A 33 -10.13 -11.24 6.87
C LYS A 33 -8.84 -11.78 7.48
N ASP A 34 -7.91 -10.92 7.88
CA ASP A 34 -6.66 -11.28 8.56
C ASP A 34 -6.53 -10.56 9.93
N PRO A 35 -7.17 -11.10 11.00
CA PRO A 35 -7.22 -10.42 12.29
C PRO A 35 -5.85 -10.13 12.92
N TYR A 36 -4.81 -10.87 12.51
CA TYR A 36 -3.45 -10.66 13.01
C TYR A 36 -2.84 -9.33 12.55
N THR A 37 -3.31 -8.79 11.44
CA THR A 37 -2.83 -7.53 10.86
C THR A 37 -3.71 -6.33 11.18
N TYR A 38 -4.62 -6.42 12.16
CA TYR A 38 -5.50 -5.30 12.50
C TYR A 38 -4.73 -4.01 12.84
N GLY A 39 -5.07 -2.94 12.12
CA GLY A 39 -4.42 -1.64 12.17
C GLY A 39 -2.96 -1.61 11.70
N HIS A 40 -2.46 -2.69 11.10
CA HIS A 40 -1.09 -2.78 10.57
C HIS A 40 -0.88 -1.73 9.50
N SER A 41 -1.77 -1.69 8.52
CA SER A 41 -1.61 -0.80 7.36
C SER A 41 -1.65 0.68 7.78
N LEU A 42 -2.48 1.00 8.79
CA LEU A 42 -2.53 2.34 9.39
C LEU A 42 -1.20 2.70 10.05
N ARG A 43 -0.61 1.81 10.86
CA ARG A 43 0.69 2.07 11.52
C ARG A 43 1.82 2.21 10.51
N VAL A 44 1.87 1.34 9.49
CA VAL A 44 2.85 1.44 8.40
C VAL A 44 2.72 2.79 7.70
N SER A 45 1.50 3.22 7.38
CA SER A 45 1.25 4.53 6.77
C SER A 45 1.69 5.69 7.67
N GLU A 46 1.43 5.63 8.97
CA GLU A 46 1.85 6.67 9.93
C GLU A 46 3.37 6.78 9.98
N TYR A 47 4.09 5.66 10.11
CA TYR A 47 5.55 5.65 10.14
C TYR A 47 6.18 6.07 8.80
N ALA A 48 5.60 5.62 7.68
CA ALA A 48 6.05 6.01 6.35
C ALA A 48 5.93 7.52 6.15
N LEU A 49 4.80 8.13 6.55
CA LEU A 49 4.60 9.57 6.48
C LEU A 49 5.61 10.33 7.35
N LEU A 50 5.84 9.91 8.59
CA LEU A 50 6.84 10.53 9.46
C LEU A 50 8.25 10.51 8.84
N MET A 51 8.63 9.39 8.19
CA MET A 51 9.90 9.28 7.49
C MET A 51 9.94 10.18 6.25
N GLY A 52 8.88 10.19 5.45
CA GLY A 52 8.74 11.03 4.26
C GLY A 52 8.83 12.52 4.58
N GLU A 53 8.20 12.97 5.66
CA GLU A 53 8.27 14.34 6.16
C GLU A 53 9.69 14.70 6.61
N ALA A 54 10.36 13.79 7.35
CA ALA A 54 11.72 14.01 7.83
C ALA A 54 12.73 14.22 6.69
N ILE A 55 12.53 13.54 5.55
CA ILE A 55 13.36 13.70 4.34
C ILE A 55 12.82 14.74 3.35
N LYS A 56 11.76 15.48 3.72
CA LYS A 56 11.15 16.57 2.94
C LYS A 56 10.61 16.14 1.58
N LEU A 57 9.92 15.00 1.54
CA LEU A 57 9.16 14.59 0.36
C LEU A 57 8.12 15.66 -0.04
N SER A 58 7.79 15.69 -1.34
CA SER A 58 6.75 16.59 -1.83
C SER A 58 5.37 16.18 -1.29
N LYS A 59 4.39 17.09 -1.34
CA LYS A 59 3.00 16.75 -0.93
C LYS A 59 2.40 15.63 -1.78
N GLU A 60 2.79 15.56 -3.04
CA GLU A 60 2.36 14.51 -3.97
C GLU A 60 2.98 13.17 -3.60
N ASP A 61 4.29 13.14 -3.33
CA ASP A 61 4.98 11.92 -2.86
C ASP A 61 4.44 11.44 -1.51
N LEU A 62 4.13 12.35 -0.57
CA LEU A 62 3.55 12.00 0.72
C LEU A 62 2.16 11.37 0.55
N LEU A 63 1.34 11.88 -0.37
CA LEU A 63 0.03 11.28 -0.68
C LEU A 63 0.19 9.90 -1.32
N THR A 64 1.11 9.76 -2.28
CA THR A 64 1.42 8.48 -2.93
C THR A 64 1.94 7.47 -1.91
N LEU A 65 2.80 7.91 -0.98
CA LEU A 65 3.35 7.11 0.10
C LEU A 65 2.28 6.65 1.10
N GLU A 66 1.39 7.57 1.52
CA GLU A 66 0.24 7.25 2.38
C GLU A 66 -0.63 6.17 1.75
N LEU A 67 -1.06 6.38 0.50
CA LEU A 67 -1.93 5.43 -0.19
C LEU A 67 -1.24 4.09 -0.44
N GLY A 68 0.05 4.10 -0.82
CA GLY A 68 0.82 2.88 -1.02
C GLY A 68 1.03 2.09 0.26
N ALA A 69 1.30 2.75 1.37
CA ALA A 69 1.40 2.12 2.68
C ALA A 69 0.06 1.54 3.16
N LEU A 70 -1.05 2.25 2.92
CA LEU A 70 -2.38 1.74 3.28
C LEU A 70 -2.79 0.53 2.44
N LEU A 71 -2.45 0.52 1.15
CA LEU A 71 -2.94 -0.47 0.19
C LEU A 71 -1.92 -1.58 -0.14
N HIS A 72 -0.73 -1.60 0.47
CA HIS A 72 0.36 -2.53 0.13
C HIS A 72 -0.06 -4.00 0.11
N ASP A 73 -0.99 -4.38 0.99
CA ASP A 73 -1.42 -5.74 1.21
C ASP A 73 -2.75 -6.11 0.51
N ILE A 74 -3.37 -5.22 -0.27
CA ILE A 74 -4.72 -5.44 -0.82
C ILE A 74 -4.86 -6.72 -1.66
N GLY A 75 -3.79 -7.17 -2.29
CA GLY A 75 -3.72 -8.42 -3.04
C GLY A 75 -3.96 -9.67 -2.19
N LYS A 76 -3.76 -9.61 -0.86
CA LYS A 76 -4.06 -10.72 0.06
C LYS A 76 -5.53 -11.13 0.06
N ILE A 77 -6.43 -10.30 -0.49
CA ILE A 77 -7.83 -10.68 -0.69
C ILE A 77 -7.96 -11.99 -1.49
N GLY A 78 -7.07 -12.21 -2.46
CA GLY A 78 -7.00 -13.40 -3.30
C GLY A 78 -6.26 -14.58 -2.68
N THR A 79 -5.65 -14.41 -1.51
CA THR A 79 -4.93 -15.49 -0.81
C THR A 79 -5.96 -16.44 -0.15
N PRO A 80 -5.81 -17.78 -0.32
CA PRO A 80 -6.66 -18.75 0.35
C PRO A 80 -6.59 -18.64 1.87
N ASP A 81 -7.73 -18.72 2.54
CA ASP A 81 -7.84 -18.52 3.99
C ASP A 81 -6.96 -19.49 4.80
N HIS A 82 -6.85 -20.76 4.37
CA HIS A 82 -6.01 -21.76 5.04
C HIS A 82 -4.51 -21.46 4.96
N ILE A 83 -4.07 -20.58 4.05
CA ILE A 83 -2.71 -20.07 3.95
C ILE A 83 -2.59 -18.75 4.72
N LEU A 84 -3.51 -17.82 4.47
CA LEU A 84 -3.50 -16.49 5.11
C LEU A 84 -3.61 -16.56 6.63
N LEU A 85 -4.47 -17.45 7.13
CA LEU A 85 -4.78 -17.61 8.56
C LEU A 85 -4.03 -18.76 9.21
N LYS A 86 -3.03 -19.34 8.53
CA LYS A 86 -2.32 -20.51 9.04
C LYS A 86 -1.59 -20.16 10.35
N PRO A 87 -1.85 -20.87 11.46
CA PRO A 87 -1.05 -20.70 12.66
C PRO A 87 0.34 -21.31 12.46
N GLY A 88 1.39 -20.52 12.73
CA GLY A 88 2.79 -20.96 12.62
C GLY A 88 3.42 -20.65 11.25
N HIS A 89 4.45 -21.42 10.90
CA HIS A 89 5.19 -21.19 9.66
C HIS A 89 4.47 -21.75 8.43
N LEU A 90 4.52 -21.00 7.33
CA LEU A 90 4.14 -21.48 6.01
C LEU A 90 5.14 -22.51 5.51
N THR A 91 4.67 -23.49 4.74
CA THR A 91 5.55 -24.32 3.90
C THR A 91 6.11 -23.47 2.76
N GLU A 92 7.12 -23.98 2.06
CA GLU A 92 7.69 -23.29 0.89
C GLU A 92 6.63 -23.07 -0.20
N GLU A 93 5.78 -24.07 -0.46
CA GLU A 93 4.68 -23.97 -1.44
C GLU A 93 3.62 -22.94 -1.05
N GLU A 94 3.25 -22.90 0.23
CA GLU A 94 2.30 -21.90 0.77
C GLU A 94 2.89 -20.50 0.72
N PHE A 95 4.19 -20.37 1.01
CA PHE A 95 4.89 -19.10 0.94
C PHE A 95 4.97 -18.58 -0.50
N GLU A 96 5.19 -19.44 -1.51
CA GLU A 96 5.11 -19.03 -2.92
C GLU A 96 3.72 -18.55 -3.35
N ILE A 97 2.66 -19.02 -2.68
CA ILE A 97 1.31 -18.47 -2.87
C ILE A 97 1.20 -17.10 -2.20
N MET A 98 1.66 -16.96 -0.95
CA MET A 98 1.65 -15.70 -0.21
C MET A 98 2.43 -14.60 -0.94
N LYS A 99 3.57 -14.93 -1.57
CA LYS A 99 4.42 -14.01 -2.34
C LYS A 99 3.75 -13.38 -3.57
N LYS A 100 2.56 -13.84 -3.95
CA LYS A 100 1.81 -13.27 -5.09
C LYS A 100 1.10 -11.97 -4.75
N HIS A 101 0.86 -11.68 -3.46
CA HIS A 101 0.07 -10.52 -3.06
C HIS A 101 0.62 -9.16 -3.56
N PRO A 102 1.94 -8.90 -3.73
CA PRO A 102 2.39 -7.61 -4.24
C PRO A 102 2.01 -7.42 -5.72
N VAL A 103 2.15 -8.48 -6.53
CA VAL A 103 1.77 -8.46 -7.95
C VAL A 103 0.25 -8.33 -8.08
N GLN A 104 -0.52 -9.06 -7.27
CA GLN A 104 -1.98 -8.96 -7.25
C GLN A 104 -2.45 -7.58 -6.77
N SER A 105 -1.76 -6.97 -5.80
CA SER A 105 -2.05 -5.59 -5.37
C SER A 105 -1.84 -4.62 -6.53
N ALA A 106 -0.73 -4.77 -7.26
CA ALA A 106 -0.43 -3.96 -8.42
C ALA A 106 -1.49 -4.12 -9.53
N GLU A 107 -1.91 -5.35 -9.81
CA GLU A 107 -2.98 -5.65 -10.77
C GLU A 107 -4.29 -4.96 -10.38
N ILE A 108 -4.75 -5.15 -9.14
CA ILE A 108 -5.98 -4.53 -8.62
C ILE A 108 -5.95 -3.00 -8.78
N LEU A 109 -4.85 -2.37 -8.37
CA LEU A 109 -4.74 -0.90 -8.39
C LEU A 109 -4.48 -0.34 -9.80
N SER A 110 -3.91 -1.12 -10.72
CA SER A 110 -3.61 -0.68 -12.10
C SER A 110 -4.85 -0.27 -12.89
N HIS A 111 -6.03 -0.73 -12.48
CA HIS A 111 -7.31 -0.35 -13.09
C HIS A 111 -7.78 1.06 -12.71
N ILE A 112 -7.11 1.72 -11.75
CA ILE A 112 -7.47 3.04 -11.25
C ILE A 112 -6.37 4.03 -11.66
N GLU A 113 -6.62 4.83 -12.70
CA GLU A 113 -5.64 5.78 -13.25
C GLU A 113 -5.05 6.73 -12.17
N LEU A 114 -5.89 7.15 -11.21
CA LEU A 114 -5.47 8.03 -10.10
C LEU A 114 -4.52 7.34 -9.10
N LEU A 115 -4.34 6.02 -9.18
CA LEU A 115 -3.46 5.24 -8.31
C LEU A 115 -2.22 4.72 -9.04
N LYS A 116 -1.96 5.13 -10.28
CA LYS A 116 -0.82 4.61 -11.06
C LYS A 116 0.53 4.78 -10.36
N ASP A 117 0.72 5.90 -9.66
CA ASP A 117 1.98 6.19 -8.95
C ASP A 117 2.11 5.40 -7.64
N VAL A 118 1.00 4.82 -7.15
CA VAL A 118 0.95 3.93 -5.99
C VAL A 118 1.33 2.49 -6.37
N VAL A 119 1.11 2.09 -7.63
CA VAL A 119 1.35 0.73 -8.12
C VAL A 119 2.77 0.22 -7.84
N PRO A 120 3.86 1.00 -8.06
CA PRO A 120 5.21 0.56 -7.72
C PRO A 120 5.40 0.26 -6.23
N ILE A 121 4.76 1.02 -5.34
CA ILE A 121 4.87 0.81 -3.88
C ILE A 121 4.28 -0.54 -3.53
N VAL A 122 3.03 -0.79 -3.92
CA VAL A 122 2.36 -2.05 -3.56
C VAL A 122 3.01 -3.26 -4.25
N LYS A 123 3.60 -3.10 -5.44
CA LYS A 123 4.32 -4.19 -6.12
C LYS A 123 5.66 -4.53 -5.44
N TYR A 124 6.41 -3.52 -5.00
CA TYR A 124 7.81 -3.70 -4.59
C TYR A 124 8.06 -3.50 -3.10
N HIS A 125 7.03 -3.38 -2.27
CA HIS A 125 7.20 -3.23 -0.82
C HIS A 125 7.86 -4.46 -0.13
N GLN A 126 7.93 -5.61 -0.80
CA GLN A 126 8.61 -6.82 -0.31
C GLN A 126 10.02 -6.99 -0.91
N GLU A 127 10.47 -6.03 -1.72
CA GLU A 127 11.83 -6.04 -2.28
C GLU A 127 12.85 -5.66 -1.22
N ARG A 128 13.95 -6.40 -1.17
CA ARG A 128 14.97 -6.25 -0.15
C ARG A 128 16.20 -5.59 -0.73
N MET A 129 16.87 -4.74 0.05
CA MET A 129 18.09 -4.06 -0.38
C MET A 129 19.21 -5.03 -0.82
N ASP A 130 19.24 -6.26 -0.29
CA ASP A 130 20.16 -7.34 -0.66
C ASP A 130 19.75 -8.11 -1.93
N GLY A 131 18.55 -7.86 -2.47
CA GLY A 131 17.93 -8.53 -3.61
C GLY A 131 17.51 -9.95 -3.36
N LEU A 132 17.30 -10.33 -2.10
CA LEU A 132 16.66 -11.58 -1.71
C LEU A 132 15.14 -11.41 -1.55
N GLY A 133 14.61 -10.24 -1.91
CA GLY A 133 13.19 -9.92 -1.90
C GLY A 133 12.45 -10.44 -3.13
N TYR A 134 11.20 -10.05 -3.24
CA TYR A 134 10.30 -10.44 -4.32
C TYR A 134 9.37 -9.26 -4.67
N PRO A 135 8.72 -9.23 -5.85
CA PRO A 135 8.66 -10.27 -6.89
C PRO A 135 9.83 -10.32 -7.88
N ASP A 136 10.55 -9.23 -8.09
CA ASP A 136 11.50 -9.06 -9.20
C ASP A 136 12.97 -9.15 -8.73
N GLY A 137 13.23 -9.17 -7.42
CA GLY A 137 14.58 -9.34 -6.85
C GLY A 137 15.45 -8.10 -7.02
N LEU A 138 14.83 -6.92 -6.93
CA LEU A 138 15.49 -5.62 -7.10
C LEU A 138 16.54 -5.40 -6.00
N LYS A 139 17.67 -4.76 -6.34
CA LYS A 139 18.80 -4.52 -5.43
C LYS A 139 19.07 -3.05 -5.22
N GLY A 140 19.30 -2.68 -3.96
CA GLY A 140 19.71 -1.33 -3.58
C GLY A 140 18.82 -0.24 -4.18
N GLU A 141 19.42 0.63 -4.98
CA GLU A 141 18.74 1.78 -5.57
C GLU A 141 17.78 1.43 -6.73
N GLN A 142 17.78 0.18 -7.20
CA GLN A 142 16.76 -0.30 -8.14
C GLN A 142 15.36 -0.31 -7.51
N ILE A 143 15.28 -0.45 -6.19
CA ILE A 143 14.02 -0.35 -5.43
C ILE A 143 13.66 1.13 -5.30
N PRO A 144 12.49 1.59 -5.77
CA PRO A 144 12.12 3.01 -5.65
C PRO A 144 12.13 3.49 -4.20
N LEU A 145 12.48 4.77 -3.99
CA LEU A 145 12.62 5.35 -2.64
C LEU A 145 11.38 5.13 -1.78
N LEU A 146 10.18 5.38 -2.34
CA LEU A 146 8.93 5.22 -1.61
C LEU A 146 8.67 3.76 -1.21
N CYS A 147 9.06 2.79 -2.04
CA CYS A 147 8.96 1.37 -1.70
C CYS A 147 9.89 1.01 -0.53
N ARG A 148 11.10 1.57 -0.50
CA ARG A 148 12.06 1.35 0.61
C ARG A 148 11.58 1.93 1.95
N ILE A 149 10.74 2.97 1.92
CA ILE A 149 10.15 3.54 3.13
C ILE A 149 9.03 2.65 3.68
N VAL A 150 8.28 1.96 2.79
CA VAL A 150 7.14 1.12 3.15
C VAL A 150 7.54 -0.32 3.51
N TYR A 151 8.74 -0.75 3.14
CA TYR A 151 9.29 -2.08 3.38
C TYR A 151 9.17 -2.57 4.84
#